data_AF-A0ABD5ZSY8-F1
#
_entry.id   AF-A0ABD5ZSY8-F1
#
_cell.length_a   1.000
_cell.length_b   1.000
_cell.length_c   1.000
_cell.angle_alpha   90.00
_cell.angle_beta   90.00
_cell.angle_gamma   90.00
#
_symmetry.space_group_name_H-M   'P 1'
#
loop_
_entity.id
_entity.type
_entity.pdbx_description
1 polymer ?
#
loop_
_entity_poly.entity_id
_entity_poly.type
_entity_poly.pdbx_seq_one_letter_code
_entity_poly.pdbx_strand_id
1 'polypeptide(L)'
;MSDEDAQISVQKYKPLGEVFSALGSVKRLQSYVLLANGDAPIDVADALDISRSGLQNYINDFKERELLEKDGKSLIPTETGEWLLEEVESMEDEYEEYRQSALRDRIEELSAFASSDSDEFIKQLIRDHPDEVRDVYGEEFGLDDDSA
;
A
#
# COMPACT_ATOMS: atom_id res chain seq x y z
N MET A 1 4.79 27.59 -26.49
CA MET A 1 4.20 26.25 -26.47
C MET A 1 2.98 26.33 -27.36
N SER A 2 2.97 25.61 -28.48
CA SER A 2 1.82 25.58 -29.38
C SER A 2 0.77 24.61 -28.83
N ASP A 3 -0.49 24.73 -29.26
CA ASP A 3 -1.56 23.80 -28.88
C ASP A 3 -1.28 22.34 -29.31
N GLU A 4 -0.36 22.12 -30.27
CA GLU A 4 0.13 20.80 -30.67
C GLU A 4 1.06 20.17 -29.63
N ASP A 5 1.92 20.96 -28.97
CA ASP A 5 2.82 20.45 -27.92
C ASP A 5 2.03 19.97 -26.69
N ALA A 6 0.89 20.61 -26.39
CA ALA A 6 0.00 20.22 -25.30
C ALA A 6 -0.79 18.94 -25.60
N GLN A 7 -1.22 18.72 -26.85
CA GLN A 7 -1.97 17.51 -27.23
C GLN A 7 -1.10 16.24 -27.25
N ILE A 8 0.18 16.35 -27.64
CA ILE A 8 1.14 15.24 -27.59
C ILE A 8 1.41 14.82 -26.14
N SER A 9 1.44 15.78 -25.21
CA SER A 9 1.69 15.54 -23.78
C SER A 9 0.58 14.71 -23.12
N VAL A 10 -0.70 14.97 -23.41
CA VAL A 10 -1.83 14.28 -22.75
C VAL A 10 -1.96 12.82 -23.20
N GLN A 11 -1.71 12.52 -24.48
CA GLN A 11 -1.79 11.15 -25.00
C GLN A 11 -0.67 10.24 -24.46
N LYS A 12 0.49 10.82 -24.11
CA LYS A 12 1.64 10.08 -23.56
C LYS A 12 1.29 9.33 -22.26
N TYR A 13 0.46 9.91 -21.41
CA TYR A 13 0.12 9.35 -20.09
C TYR A 13 -1.16 8.52 -20.10
N LYS A 14 -1.87 8.46 -21.23
CA LYS A 14 -3.14 7.73 -21.32
C LYS A 14 -3.02 6.26 -20.91
N PRO A 15 -2.01 5.49 -21.36
CA PRO A 15 -1.86 4.09 -20.95
C PRO A 15 -1.65 3.93 -19.44
N LEU A 16 -0.81 4.79 -18.85
CA LEU A 16 -0.59 4.81 -17.39
C LEU A 16 -1.87 5.15 -16.62
N GLY A 17 -2.64 6.14 -17.11
CA GLY A 17 -3.93 6.49 -16.53
C GLY A 17 -4.94 5.34 -16.56
N GLU A 18 -4.93 4.54 -17.64
CA GLU A 18 -5.78 3.35 -17.75
C GLU A 18 -5.38 2.27 -16.74
N VAL A 19 -4.07 2.03 -16.54
CA VAL A 19 -3.54 1.12 -15.51
C VAL A 19 -3.94 1.58 -14.11
N PHE A 20 -3.65 2.83 -13.74
CA PHE A 20 -3.99 3.34 -12.41
C PHE A 20 -5.50 3.37 -12.16
N SER A 21 -6.32 3.59 -13.20
CA SER A 21 -7.78 3.49 -13.06
C SER A 21 -8.24 2.10 -12.64
N ALA A 22 -7.54 1.04 -13.05
CA ALA A 22 -7.83 -0.34 -12.63
C ALA A 22 -7.56 -0.55 -11.15
N LEU A 23 -6.69 0.25 -10.54
CA LEU A 23 -6.30 0.15 -9.14
C LEU A 23 -6.99 1.22 -8.28
N GLY A 24 -7.95 1.96 -8.84
CA GLY A 24 -8.52 3.19 -8.27
C GLY A 24 -9.28 3.06 -6.94
N SER A 25 -9.18 1.93 -6.24
CA SER A 25 -9.66 1.76 -4.87
C SER A 25 -8.76 0.78 -4.12
N VAL A 26 -8.66 0.93 -2.80
CA VAL A 26 -7.87 0.05 -1.91
C VAL A 26 -8.17 -1.42 -2.16
N LYS A 27 -9.45 -1.81 -2.21
CA LYS A 27 -9.85 -3.22 -2.46
C LYS A 27 -9.38 -3.74 -3.81
N ARG A 28 -9.30 -2.90 -4.85
CA ARG A 28 -8.82 -3.29 -6.18
C ARG A 28 -7.30 -3.46 -6.19
N LEU A 29 -6.57 -2.53 -5.56
CA LEU A 29 -5.13 -2.67 -5.38
C LEU A 29 -4.79 -3.96 -4.61
N GLN A 30 -5.44 -4.18 -3.46
CA GLN A 30 -5.25 -5.40 -2.66
C GLN A 30 -5.62 -6.67 -3.43
N SER A 31 -6.73 -6.66 -4.18
CA SER A 31 -7.11 -7.81 -5.01
C SER A 31 -6.05 -8.09 -6.07
N TYR A 32 -5.50 -7.06 -6.69
CA TYR A 32 -4.46 -7.19 -7.70
C TYR A 32 -3.19 -7.83 -7.11
N VAL A 33 -2.67 -7.29 -6.01
CA VAL A 33 -1.45 -7.78 -5.35
C VAL A 33 -1.60 -9.25 -4.94
N LEU A 34 -2.69 -9.61 -4.26
CA LEU A 34 -2.92 -11.00 -3.84
C LEU A 34 -3.01 -11.98 -5.03
N LEU A 35 -3.74 -11.59 -6.08
CA LEU A 35 -3.86 -12.40 -7.29
C LEU A 35 -2.53 -12.54 -8.04
N ALA A 36 -1.74 -11.47 -8.12
CA ALA A 36 -0.44 -11.48 -8.78
C ALA A 36 0.58 -12.34 -8.02
N ASN A 37 0.46 -12.39 -6.68
CA ASN A 37 1.22 -13.30 -5.81
C ASN A 37 0.73 -14.76 -5.83
N GLY A 38 -0.30 -15.06 -6.64
CA GLY A 38 -0.76 -16.42 -6.92
C GLY A 38 -1.88 -16.92 -6.02
N ASP A 39 -2.49 -16.06 -5.19
CA ASP A 39 -3.62 -16.45 -4.36
C ASP A 39 -4.84 -16.85 -5.20
N ALA A 40 -5.58 -17.86 -4.76
CA ALA A 40 -6.76 -18.29 -5.49
C ALA A 40 -7.88 -17.24 -5.36
N PRO A 41 -8.67 -16.97 -6.41
CA PRO A 41 -9.74 -15.97 -6.35
C PRO A 41 -10.76 -16.18 -5.23
N ILE A 42 -10.97 -17.43 -4.79
CA ILE A 42 -11.86 -17.71 -3.66
C ILE A 42 -11.28 -17.17 -2.35
N ASP A 43 -9.99 -17.36 -2.11
CA ASP A 43 -9.31 -16.94 -0.90
C ASP A 43 -9.20 -15.41 -0.86
N VAL A 44 -8.92 -14.78 -2.00
CA VAL A 44 -8.89 -13.31 -2.14
C VAL A 44 -10.27 -12.69 -1.86
N ALA A 45 -11.35 -13.28 -2.39
CA ALA A 45 -12.69 -12.76 -2.18
C ALA A 45 -13.09 -12.81 -0.69
N ASP A 46 -12.73 -13.90 -0.02
CA ASP A 46 -13.02 -14.11 1.39
C ASP A 46 -12.16 -13.18 2.27
N ALA A 47 -10.85 -13.04 1.98
CA ALA A 47 -9.93 -12.17 2.72
C ALA A 47 -10.32 -10.68 2.67
N LEU A 48 -10.81 -10.22 1.52
CA LEU A 48 -11.16 -8.80 1.30
C LEU A 48 -12.64 -8.48 1.59
N ASP A 49 -13.41 -9.46 2.07
CA ASP A 49 -14.85 -9.35 2.28
C ASP A 49 -15.54 -8.74 1.04
N ILE A 50 -15.37 -9.39 -0.11
CA ILE A 50 -16.02 -9.01 -1.37
C ILE A 50 -16.74 -10.20 -1.98
N SER A 51 -17.86 -9.93 -2.65
CA SER A 51 -18.56 -10.97 -3.39
C SER A 51 -17.68 -11.54 -4.52
N ARG A 52 -17.79 -12.84 -4.79
CA ARG A 52 -17.10 -13.49 -5.91
C ARG A 52 -17.38 -12.82 -7.26
N SER A 53 -18.62 -12.36 -7.47
CA SER A 53 -18.98 -11.58 -8.66
C SER A 53 -18.27 -10.22 -8.71
N GLY A 54 -18.10 -9.57 -7.57
CA GLY A 54 -17.35 -8.32 -7.46
C GLY A 54 -15.87 -8.52 -7.81
N LEU A 55 -15.23 -9.55 -7.24
CA LEU A 55 -13.86 -9.88 -7.59
C LEU A 55 -13.72 -10.28 -9.06
N GLN A 56 -14.68 -11.03 -9.61
CA GLN A 56 -14.63 -11.40 -11.03
C GLN A 56 -14.67 -10.18 -11.96
N ASN A 57 -15.39 -9.12 -11.59
CA ASN A 57 -15.35 -7.85 -12.33
C ASN A 57 -13.95 -7.22 -12.27
N TYR A 58 -13.29 -7.25 -11.10
CA TYR A 58 -11.92 -6.75 -10.96
C TYR A 58 -10.94 -7.56 -11.83
N ILE A 59 -11.02 -8.89 -11.79
CA ILE A 59 -10.19 -9.78 -12.62
C ILE A 59 -10.38 -9.47 -14.11
N ASN A 60 -11.62 -9.27 -14.55
CA ASN A 60 -11.88 -8.93 -15.95
C ASN A 60 -11.23 -7.59 -16.33
N ASP A 61 -11.37 -6.57 -15.48
CA ASP A 61 -10.77 -5.26 -15.71
C ASP A 61 -9.23 -5.30 -15.73
N PHE A 62 -8.61 -6.14 -14.89
CA PHE A 62 -7.16 -6.36 -14.87
C PHE A 62 -6.68 -7.03 -16.15
N LYS A 63 -7.41 -8.03 -16.64
CA LYS A 63 -7.11 -8.70 -17.90
C LYS A 63 -7.29 -7.78 -19.11
N GLU A 64 -8.33 -6.94 -19.11
CA GLU A 64 -8.57 -5.96 -20.17
C GLU A 64 -7.45 -4.92 -20.29
N ARG A 65 -6.71 -4.68 -19.20
CA ARG A 65 -5.57 -3.76 -19.15
C ARG A 65 -4.23 -4.47 -19.16
N GLU A 66 -4.24 -5.75 -19.55
CA GLU A 66 -3.04 -6.56 -19.67
C GLU A 66 -2.21 -6.58 -18.39
N LEU A 67 -2.84 -6.57 -17.20
CA LEU A 67 -2.14 -6.69 -15.91
C LEU A 67 -2.06 -8.14 -15.43
N LEU A 68 -3.12 -8.91 -15.69
CA LEU A 68 -3.18 -10.33 -15.40
C LEU A 68 -3.54 -11.09 -16.68
N GLU A 69 -3.04 -12.31 -16.78
CA GLU A 69 -3.47 -13.27 -17.77
C GLU A 69 -3.77 -14.63 -17.14
N LYS A 70 -4.33 -15.53 -17.95
CA LYS A 70 -4.68 -16.87 -17.49
C LYS A 70 -3.69 -17.86 -18.06
N ASP A 71 -2.91 -18.49 -17.18
CA ASP A 71 -2.09 -19.65 -17.51
C ASP A 71 -2.72 -20.92 -16.92
N GLY A 72 -3.29 -21.74 -17.81
CA GLY A 72 -3.99 -22.97 -17.43
C GLY A 72 -5.21 -22.71 -16.52
N LYS A 73 -5.04 -22.95 -15.21
CA LYS A 73 -6.07 -22.70 -14.17
C LYS A 73 -5.74 -21.53 -13.25
N SER A 74 -4.54 -20.96 -13.39
CA SER A 74 -4.03 -19.90 -12.54
C SER A 74 -4.19 -18.55 -13.22
N LEU A 75 -4.20 -17.50 -12.41
CA LEU A 75 -3.97 -16.13 -12.86
C LEU A 75 -2.51 -15.83 -12.59
N ILE A 76 -1.83 -15.25 -13.56
CA ILE A 76 -0.44 -14.81 -13.44
C ILE A 76 -0.33 -13.36 -13.91
N PRO A 77 0.60 -12.57 -13.38
CA PRO A 77 0.88 -11.25 -13.94
C PRO A 77 1.46 -11.37 -15.35
N THR A 78 1.16 -10.39 -16.19
CA THR A 78 1.87 -10.19 -17.47
C THR A 78 3.17 -9.43 -17.20
N GLU A 79 3.98 -9.14 -18.22
CA GLU A 79 5.14 -8.24 -18.09
C GLU A 79 4.76 -6.84 -17.54
N THR A 80 3.61 -6.29 -17.97
CA THR A 80 3.12 -5.00 -17.43
C THR A 80 2.61 -5.14 -16.00
N GLY A 81 2.03 -6.29 -15.67
CA GLY A 81 1.62 -6.62 -14.31
C GLY A 81 2.82 -6.78 -13.37
N GLU A 82 3.84 -7.53 -13.77
CA GLU A 82 5.07 -7.72 -13.00
C GLU A 82 5.72 -6.38 -12.69
N TRP A 83 5.93 -5.53 -13.70
CA TRP A 83 6.44 -4.18 -13.49
C TRP A 83 5.58 -3.37 -12.49
N LEU A 84 4.26 -3.40 -12.64
CA LEU A 84 3.37 -2.67 -11.74
C LEU A 84 3.42 -3.22 -10.30
N LEU A 85 3.54 -4.54 -10.14
CA LEU A 85 3.64 -5.17 -8.82
C LEU A 85 4.92 -4.72 -8.13
N GLU A 86 6.05 -4.76 -8.83
CA GLU A 86 7.35 -4.28 -8.32
C GLU A 86 7.28 -2.80 -7.89
N GLU A 87 6.65 -1.93 -8.69
CA GLU A 87 6.50 -0.50 -8.34
C GLU A 87 5.59 -0.31 -7.11
N VAL A 88 4.52 -1.09 -6.98
CA VAL A 88 3.63 -1.02 -5.81
C VAL A 88 4.35 -1.45 -4.54
N GLU A 89 5.10 -2.55 -4.58
CA GLU A 89 5.88 -3.05 -3.45
C GLU A 89 6.98 -2.05 -3.06
N SER A 90 7.70 -1.50 -4.04
CA SER A 90 8.71 -0.46 -3.80
C SER A 90 8.10 0.80 -3.18
N MET A 91 6.92 1.23 -3.63
CA MET A 91 6.23 2.39 -3.04
C MET A 91 5.77 2.13 -1.61
N GLU A 92 5.36 0.91 -1.28
CA GLU A 92 4.99 0.52 0.07
C GLU A 92 6.19 0.59 1.01
N ASP A 93 7.33 0.03 0.59
CA ASP A 93 8.58 0.08 1.34
C ASP A 93 9.05 1.53 1.58
N GLU A 94 9.10 2.34 0.52
CA GLU A 94 9.48 3.75 0.62
C GLU A 94 8.52 4.56 1.51
N TYR A 95 7.22 4.28 1.42
CA TYR A 95 6.20 4.94 2.23
C TYR A 95 6.36 4.60 3.71
N GLU A 96 6.63 3.33 4.03
CA GLU A 96 6.82 2.88 5.40
C GLU A 96 8.12 3.43 5.99
N GLU A 97 9.22 3.44 5.24
CA GLU A 97 10.47 4.10 5.65
C GLU A 97 10.27 5.60 5.94
N TYR A 98 9.59 6.30 5.02
CA TYR A 98 9.26 7.71 5.19
C TYR A 98 8.40 7.94 6.44
N ARG A 99 7.38 7.11 6.64
CA ARG A 99 6.48 7.18 7.79
C ARG A 99 7.24 7.00 9.11
N GLN A 100 8.11 5.99 9.19
CA GLN A 100 8.92 5.73 10.38
C GLN A 100 9.89 6.87 10.67
N SER A 101 10.56 7.40 9.64
CA SER A 101 11.43 8.57 9.77
C SER A 101 10.66 9.79 10.28
N ALA A 102 9.49 10.07 9.70
CA ALA A 102 8.66 11.20 10.10
C ALA A 102 8.15 11.06 11.54
N LEU A 103 7.82 9.84 11.97
CA LEU A 103 7.43 9.54 13.35
C LEU A 103 8.60 9.77 14.33
N ARG A 104 9.80 9.30 13.98
CA ARG A 104 11.02 9.50 14.78
C ARG A 104 11.34 10.98 14.97
N ASP A 105 11.38 11.74 13.87
CA ASP A 105 11.65 13.19 13.91
C ASP A 105 10.63 13.91 14.81
N ARG A 106 9.37 13.48 14.73
CA ARG A 106 8.29 14.05 15.55
C ARG A 106 8.47 13.74 17.04
N ILE A 107 8.90 12.53 17.39
CA ILE A 107 9.17 12.14 18.77
C ILE A 107 10.39 12.89 19.33
N GLU A 108 11.45 13.07 18.54
CA GLU A 108 12.64 13.84 18.94
C GLU A 108 12.33 15.33 19.17
N GLU A 109 11.53 15.94 18.28
CA GLU A 109 11.06 17.32 18.47
C GLU A 109 10.28 17.46 19.80
N LEU A 110 9.43 16.50 20.10
CA LEU A 110 8.59 16.52 21.30
C LEU A 110 9.38 16.23 22.59
N SER A 111 10.37 15.36 22.54
CA SER A 111 11.25 15.07 23.69
C SER A 111 12.16 16.26 24.00
N ALA A 112 12.59 17.01 22.98
CA ALA A 112 13.32 18.27 23.14
C ALA A 112 12.47 19.38 23.79
N PHE A 113 11.15 19.36 23.62
CA PHE A 113 10.20 20.27 24.26
C PHE A 113 9.79 19.85 25.69
N ALA A 114 10.24 18.68 26.17
CA ALA A 114 9.81 18.12 27.45
C ALA A 114 10.40 18.84 28.66
N SER A 115 9.68 19.86 29.11
CA SER A 115 9.56 20.23 30.51
C SER A 115 8.12 19.97 30.97
N SER A 116 7.97 19.02 31.91
CA SER A 116 6.77 18.57 32.66
C SER A 116 5.43 18.20 31.97
N ASP A 117 5.07 18.72 30.79
CA ASP A 117 3.75 18.44 30.16
C ASP A 117 3.75 17.28 29.13
N SER A 118 4.93 16.75 28.77
CA SER A 118 5.07 15.71 27.73
C SER A 118 4.62 14.31 28.13
N ASP A 119 4.46 14.07 29.43
CA ASP A 119 4.18 12.74 29.97
C ASP A 119 2.76 12.26 29.64
N GLU A 120 1.79 13.19 29.57
CA GLU A 120 0.41 12.86 29.19
C GLU A 120 0.28 12.63 27.67
N PHE A 121 1.07 13.35 26.87
CA PHE A 121 1.03 13.25 25.42
C PHE A 121 1.81 12.03 24.89
N ILE A 122 2.95 11.65 25.48
CA ILE A 122 3.63 10.39 25.16
C ILE A 122 2.71 9.20 25.48
N LYS A 123 2.00 9.26 26.63
CA LYS A 123 0.98 8.26 26.98
C LYS A 123 -0.18 8.24 25.97
N GLN A 124 -0.57 9.40 25.43
CA GLN A 124 -1.58 9.51 24.38
C GLN A 124 -1.08 8.92 23.05
N LEU A 125 0.17 9.19 22.66
CA LEU A 125 0.78 8.66 21.44
C LEU A 125 0.95 7.13 21.48
N ILE A 126 1.44 6.59 22.61
CA ILE A 126 1.50 5.14 22.86
C ILE A 126 0.09 4.52 22.83
N ARG A 127 -0.91 5.23 23.36
CA ARG A 127 -2.30 4.74 23.34
C ARG A 127 -2.88 4.71 21.93
N ASP A 128 -2.60 5.73 21.12
CA ASP A 128 -3.19 5.89 19.80
C ASP A 128 -2.43 5.07 18.73
N HIS A 129 -1.15 4.76 18.96
CA HIS A 129 -0.26 4.03 18.04
C HIS A 129 0.66 3.03 18.77
N PRO A 130 0.12 2.03 19.50
CA PRO A 130 0.92 1.16 20.39
C PRO A 130 1.96 0.31 19.65
N ASP A 131 1.61 -0.27 18.50
CA ASP A 131 2.50 -1.15 17.76
C ASP A 131 3.66 -0.36 17.10
N GLU A 132 3.35 0.82 16.56
CA GLU A 132 4.34 1.70 15.90
C GLU A 132 5.36 2.29 16.88
N VAL A 133 4.93 2.66 18.10
CA VAL A 133 5.85 3.17 19.13
C VAL A 133 6.71 2.03 19.69
N ARG A 134 6.17 0.81 19.79
CA ARG A 134 6.91 -0.37 20.23
C ARG A 134 8.02 -0.74 19.23
N ASP A 135 7.74 -0.77 17.93
CA ASP A 135 8.76 -1.13 16.93
C ASP A 135 9.93 -0.15 16.87
N VAL A 136 9.70 1.14 17.18
CA VAL A 136 10.74 2.18 17.11
C VAL A 136 11.45 2.41 18.45
N TYR A 137 10.75 2.26 19.58
CA TYR A 137 11.26 2.62 20.91
C TYR A 137 11.01 1.55 21.99
N GLY A 138 10.74 0.30 21.60
CA GLY A 138 10.47 -0.82 22.51
C GLY A 138 11.51 -0.96 23.62
N GLU A 139 12.79 -0.84 23.27
CA GLU A 139 13.92 -0.87 24.21
C GLU A 139 14.01 0.39 25.09
N GLU A 140 13.68 1.57 24.56
CA GLU A 140 13.84 2.86 25.27
C GLU A 140 12.73 3.11 26.30
N PHE A 141 11.50 2.68 26.01
CA PHE A 141 10.35 2.82 26.92
C PHE A 141 10.01 1.54 27.70
N GLY A 142 10.75 0.44 27.50
CA GLY A 142 10.49 -0.83 28.17
C GLY A 142 9.18 -1.48 27.73
N LEU A 143 8.82 -1.34 26.46
CA LEU A 143 7.60 -1.88 25.85
C LEU A 143 7.82 -3.27 25.22
N ASP A 144 9.07 -3.75 25.14
CA ASP A 144 9.45 -5.06 24.59
C ASP A 144 9.21 -6.25 25.52
N ASP A 145 8.36 -6.10 26.53
CA ASP A 145 8.03 -7.20 27.44
C ASP A 145 7.06 -8.19 26.77
N ASP A 146 7.59 -9.03 25.87
CA ASP A 146 7.01 -10.34 25.50
C ASP A 146 7.14 -11.30 26.70
N SER A 147 6.45 -10.95 27.78
CA SER A 147 6.20 -11.79 28.94
C SER A 147 4.73 -12.22 28.96
N ALA A 148 4.25 -12.91 27.91
CA ALA A 148 3.04 -13.74 27.95
C ALA A 148 3.02 -14.78 26.81
#